data_AF-X1DMP6-F1
#
_entry.id   AF-X1DMP6-F1
#
_cell.length_a   1.000
_cell.length_b   1.000
_cell.length_c   1.000
_cell.angle_alpha   90.00
_cell.angle_beta   90.00
_cell.angle_gamma   90.00
#
_symmetry.space_group_name_H-M   'P 1'
#
loop_
_entity.id
_entity.type
_entity.pdbx_description
1 polymer ?
#
loop_
_entity_poly.entity_id
_entity_poly.type
_entity_poly.pdbx_seq_one_letter_code
_entity_poly.pdbx_strand_id
1 'polypeptide(L)' 'MADLKALAEAVIRGDQNTAVEITKAALDEGTAAESVLKKGLIAGMDVIGDRFKKN' A
#
# COMPACT_ATOMS: atom_id res chain seq x y z
N MET A 1 6.21 -9.15 9.52
CA MET A 1 6.94 -8.38 8.48
C MET A 1 5.87 -7.54 7.84
N ALA A 2 5.78 -6.27 8.29
CA ALA A 2 4.61 -5.39 8.23
C ALA A 2 3.74 -5.57 6.99
N ASP A 3 2.42 -5.47 7.19
CA ASP A 3 1.30 -5.62 6.26
C ASP A 3 1.30 -4.68 5.03
N LEU A 4 2.48 -4.28 4.56
CA LEU A 4 2.74 -3.53 3.34
C LEU A 4 2.17 -4.21 2.10
N LYS A 5 2.10 -5.55 2.09
CA LYS A 5 1.39 -6.30 1.05
C LYS A 5 -0.12 -6.08 1.11
N ALA A 6 -0.72 -6.14 2.31
CA ALA A 6 -2.13 -5.86 2.49
C ALA A 6 -2.46 -4.40 2.17
N LEU A 7 -1.56 -3.47 2.48
CA LEU A 7 -1.66 -2.07 2.07
C LEU A 7 -1.65 -1.92 0.54
N ALA A 8 -0.71 -2.57 -0.15
CA ALA A 8 -0.67 -2.56 -1.61
C ALA A 8 -1.94 -3.16 -2.22
N GLU A 9 -2.47 -4.27 -1.67
CA GLU A 9 -3.74 -4.85 -2.11
C GLU A 9 -4.94 -3.95 -1.88
N ALA A 10 -5.01 -3.26 -0.73
CA ALA A 10 -6.05 -2.28 -0.45
C ALA A 10 -6.04 -1.13 -1.48
N VAL A 11 -4.85 -0.64 -1.83
CA VAL A 11 -4.66 0.37 -2.89
C VAL A 11 -5.11 -0.17 -4.25
N ILE A 12 -4.71 -1.39 -4.61
CA ILE A 12 -5.11 -2.05 -5.88
C ILE A 12 -6.63 -2.22 -5.98
N ARG A 13 -7.29 -2.50 -4.85
CA ARG A 13 -8.76 -2.64 -4.76
C ARG A 13 -9.50 -1.30 -4.71
N GLY A 14 -8.80 -0.19 -4.51
CA GLY A 14 -9.41 1.12 -4.25
C GLY A 14 -10.05 1.23 -2.87
N ASP A 15 -9.66 0.38 -1.92
CA ASP A 15 -10.15 0.41 -0.55
C ASP A 15 -9.35 1.40 0.30
N GLN A 16 -9.80 2.65 0.26
CA GLN A 16 -9.18 3.74 0.99
C GLN A 16 -9.22 3.55 2.52
N ASN A 17 -10.30 3.00 3.06
CA ASN A 17 -10.46 2.87 4.51
C ASN A 17 -9.41 1.91 5.07
N THR A 18 -9.32 0.71 4.48
CA THR A 18 -8.33 -0.29 4.85
C THR A 18 -6.90 0.22 4.63
N ALA A 19 -6.63 0.95 3.55
CA ALA A 19 -5.31 1.52 3.30
C ALA A 19 -4.88 2.54 4.39
N VAL A 20 -5.80 3.38 4.88
CA VAL A 20 -5.51 4.34 5.95
C VAL A 20 -5.27 3.64 7.28
N GLU A 21 -6.07 2.62 7.62
CA GLU A 21 -5.89 1.85 8.86
C GLU A 21 -4.54 1.13 8.89
N ILE A 22 -4.17 0.42 7.82
CA ILE A 22 -2.89 -0.29 7.74
C ILE A 22 -1.71 0.68 7.77
N THR A 23 -1.83 1.83 7.09
CA THR A 23 -0.78 2.85 7.10
C THR A 23 -0.54 3.39 8.50
N LYS A 24 -1.61 3.67 9.26
CA LYS A 24 -1.50 4.12 10.66
C LYS A 24 -0.89 3.05 11.54
N ALA A 25 -1.41 1.82 11.48
CA ALA A 25 -0.87 0.69 12.25
C ALA A 25 0.63 0.48 11.98
N ALA A 26 1.06 0.54 10.71
CA ALA A 26 2.47 0.39 10.37
C ALA A 26 3.34 1.52 10.95
N LEU A 27 2.85 2.76 10.99
CA LEU A 27 3.54 3.88 11.60
C LEU A 27 3.60 3.75 13.13
N ASP A 28 2.51 3.32 13.77
CA ASP A 28 2.45 3.05 15.21
C ASP A 28 3.37 1.89 15.64
N GLU A 29 3.55 0.88 14.79
CA GLU A 29 4.52 -0.21 14.98
C GLU A 29 5.98 0.24 14.80
N GLY A 30 6.23 1.51 14.49
CA GLY A 30 7.57 2.06 14.28
C GLY A 30 8.16 1.74 12.91
N THR A 31 7.34 1.31 11.95
CA THR A 31 7.79 1.13 10.56
C THR A 31 8.12 2.49 9.97
N ALA A 32 9.29 2.61 9.34
CA ALA A 32 9.68 3.84 8.68
C ALA A 32 8.65 4.25 7.62
N ALA A 33 8.17 5.50 7.68
CA ALA A 33 7.21 6.06 6.73
C ALA A 33 7.66 5.90 5.27
N GLU A 34 8.98 6.01 5.02
CA GLU A 34 9.54 5.78 3.69
C GLU A 34 9.32 4.34 3.19
N SER A 35 9.42 3.34 4.09
CA SER A 35 9.13 1.95 3.73
C SER A 35 7.65 1.74 3.45
N VAL A 36 6.75 2.38 4.21
CA VAL A 36 5.30 2.32 3.99
C VAL A 36 4.93 2.92 2.63
N LEU A 37 5.52 4.06 2.30
CA LEU A 37 5.32 4.73 1.02
C LEU A 37 5.86 3.89 -0.16
N LYS A 38 7.15 3.52 -0.13
CA LYS A 38 7.81 2.83 -1.26
C LYS A 38 7.31 1.41 -1.46
N LYS A 39 7.12 0.64 -0.38
CA LYS A 39 6.80 -0.80 -0.45
C LYS A 39 5.32 -1.11 -0.33
N GLY A 40 4.49 -0.17 0.13
CA GLY A 40 3.04 -0.31 0.20
C GLY A 40 2.35 0.48 -0.91
N LEU A 41 2.29 1.80 -0.75
CA LEU A 41 1.51 2.68 -1.62
C LEU A 41 2.02 2.70 -3.07
N ILE A 42 3.32 2.95 -3.28
CA ILE A 42 3.92 3.01 -4.62
C ILE A 42 3.87 1.63 -5.29
N ALA A 43 4.21 0.58 -4.56
CA ALA A 43 4.15 -0.80 -5.09
C ALA A 43 2.73 -1.20 -5.53
N GLY A 44 1.69 -0.78 -4.79
CA GLY A 44 0.29 -0.97 -5.21
C GLY A 44 -0.03 -0.20 -6.50
N MET A 45 0.44 1.04 -6.60
CA MET A 45 0.20 1.89 -7.76
C MET A 45 0.92 1.41 -9.04
N ASP A 46 2.12 0.84 -8.92
CA ASP A 46 2.84 0.23 -10.05
C ASP A 46 2.03 -0.92 -10.67
N VAL A 47 1.42 -1.78 -9.85
CA VAL A 47 0.55 -2.87 -10.31
C VAL A 47 -0.68 -2.34 -11.03
N ILE A 48 -1.28 -1.25 -10.53
CA ILE A 48 -2.40 -0.59 -11.21
C ILE A 48 -1.95 -0.03 -12.56
N GLY A 49 -0.80 0.63 -12.61
CA GLY A 49 -0.22 1.17 -13.85
C GLY A 49 0.01 0.09 -14.91
N ASP A 50 0.55 -1.06 -14.51
CA ASP A 50 0.73 -2.21 -15.41
C ASP A 50 -0.60 -2.81 -15.89
N ARG A 51 -1.60 -2.89 -15.01
CA ARG A 51 -2.96 -3.33 -15.40
C ARG A 51 -3.60 -2.35 -16.36
N PHE A 52 -3.49 -1.05 -16.08
CA PHE A 52 -4.05 0.01 -16.91
C PHE A 52 -3.45 0.00 -18.32
N LYS A 53 -2.12 -0.18 -18.45
CA LYS A 53 -1.44 -0.31 -19.75
C LYS A 53 -1.86 -1.56 -20.56
N LYS A 54 -2.41 -2.58 -19.91
CA LYS A 54 -2.83 -3.84 -20.54
C LYS A 54 -4.31 -3.84 -20.94
N ASN A 55 -5.05 -2.77 -20.69
CA ASN A 55 -6.40 -2.54 -21.19
C ASN A 55 -6.37 -1.71 -22.48
#